data_AF-A0A9D6VAB4-F1
#
_entry.id   AF-A0A9D6VAB4-F1
#
_cell.length_a   1.000
_cell.length_b   1.000
_cell.length_c   1.000
_cell.angle_alpha   90.00
_cell.angle_beta   90.00
_cell.angle_gamma   90.00
#
_symmetry.space_group_name_H-M   'P 1'
#
loop_
_entity.id
_entity.type
_entity.pdbx_description
1 polymer ?
#
loop_
_entity_poly.entity_id
_entity_poly.type
_entity_poly.pdbx_seq_one_letter_code
_entity_poly.pdbx_strand_id
1 'polypeptide(L)'
;MSVKGSLKLGLLSMVAAAGLFTAANGFAADAHTTTKFEGVKANTGTASHSRQGNTDILTVSDDYKIPDTPAPHWQVVDSKGNVYLLNQQKIKDGKTNRKIALPSYIHDVAKVQTWCSFAEALLGEASFPTPIVTASGERTQSDSMAMSR
;
A
#
# COMPACT_ATOMS: atom_id res chain seq x y z
N MET A 1 -53.93 -55.18 11.59
CA MET A 1 -54.94 -54.33 12.26
C MET A 1 -54.21 -53.19 12.95
N SER A 2 -54.53 -51.95 12.57
CA SER A 2 -53.82 -50.71 12.94
C SER A 2 -54.52 -50.02 14.11
N VAL A 3 -53.77 -49.60 15.13
CA VAL A 3 -54.26 -48.79 16.26
C VAL A 3 -53.27 -47.63 16.52
N LYS A 4 -53.70 -46.45 16.05
CA LYS A 4 -53.85 -45.15 16.75
C LYS A 4 -52.81 -44.74 17.81
N GLY A 5 -51.95 -43.79 17.41
CA GLY A 5 -51.90 -42.40 17.91
C GLY A 5 -51.61 -42.14 19.40
N SER A 6 -50.60 -41.29 19.67
CA SER A 6 -50.60 -40.33 20.77
C SER A 6 -49.56 -39.23 20.54
N LEU A 7 -50.04 -38.01 20.32
CA LEU A 7 -49.30 -36.76 20.28
C LEU A 7 -48.86 -36.40 21.71
N LYS A 8 -47.57 -36.13 21.95
CA LYS A 8 -47.12 -35.38 23.14
C LYS A 8 -46.22 -34.23 22.69
N LEU A 9 -46.81 -33.04 22.73
CA LEU A 9 -46.15 -31.76 22.73
C LEU A 9 -45.44 -31.59 24.08
N GLY A 10 -44.16 -31.21 24.05
CA GLY A 10 -43.40 -30.84 25.24
C GLY A 10 -42.29 -29.87 24.86
N LEU A 11 -42.54 -28.58 25.06
CA LEU A 11 -41.58 -27.47 24.96
C LEU A 11 -40.36 -27.73 25.84
N LEU A 12 -39.16 -27.43 25.34
CA LEU A 12 -38.07 -26.88 26.13
C LEU A 12 -37.12 -26.08 25.22
N SER A 13 -37.19 -24.76 25.39
CA SER A 13 -36.28 -23.77 24.82
C SER A 13 -34.85 -23.99 25.30
N MET A 14 -33.88 -23.91 24.39
CA MET A 14 -32.55 -23.36 24.69
C MET A 14 -32.05 -22.57 23.49
N VAL A 15 -32.12 -21.24 23.62
CA VAL A 15 -31.29 -20.30 22.88
C VAL A 15 -29.91 -20.37 23.53
N ALA A 16 -28.91 -20.81 22.78
CA ALA A 16 -27.50 -20.53 23.09
C ALA A 16 -26.91 -19.80 21.89
N ALA A 17 -26.89 -18.47 21.99
CA ALA A 17 -26.04 -17.63 21.17
C ALA A 17 -24.58 -17.92 21.55
N ALA A 18 -23.79 -18.38 20.59
CA ALA A 18 -22.35 -18.27 20.62
C ALA A 18 -21.89 -17.98 19.18
N GLY A 19 -21.77 -16.68 18.89
CA GLY A 19 -21.06 -16.24 17.70
C GLY A 19 -19.61 -16.69 17.80
N LEU A 20 -19.13 -17.40 16.79
CA LEU A 20 -17.73 -17.35 16.43
C LEU A 20 -17.65 -16.64 15.10
N PHE A 21 -17.46 -15.33 15.20
CA PHE A 21 -16.71 -14.58 14.19
C PHE A 21 -15.40 -15.32 13.98
N THR A 22 -15.30 -16.07 12.89
CA THR A 22 -13.99 -16.52 12.41
C THR A 22 -13.22 -15.27 12.05
N ALA A 23 -12.22 -14.96 12.87
CA ALA A 23 -11.32 -13.83 12.72
C ALA A 23 -10.81 -13.75 11.28
N ALA A 24 -10.99 -12.58 10.66
CA ALA A 24 -10.37 -12.23 9.39
C ALA A 24 -8.84 -12.16 9.59
N ASN A 25 -8.17 -13.30 9.43
CA ASN A 25 -6.72 -13.34 9.28
C ASN A 25 -6.37 -12.97 7.84
N GLY A 26 -6.34 -11.68 7.52
CA GLY A 26 -6.06 -11.26 6.16
C GLY A 26 -5.82 -9.77 5.98
N PHE A 27 -4.87 -9.16 6.71
CA PHE A 27 -4.53 -7.74 6.49
C PHE A 27 -3.03 -7.38 6.60
N ALA A 28 -2.12 -8.33 6.74
CA ALA A 28 -0.68 -7.99 6.78
C ALA A 28 -0.05 -7.86 5.38
N ALA A 29 -0.53 -8.61 4.39
CA ALA A 29 0.06 -8.61 3.05
C ALA A 29 -0.31 -7.38 2.20
N ASP A 30 -1.43 -6.71 2.52
CA ASP A 30 -1.97 -5.62 1.69
C ASP A 30 -1.47 -4.23 2.11
N ALA A 31 -1.05 -4.05 3.37
CA ALA A 31 -0.62 -2.74 3.88
C ALA A 31 0.60 -2.16 3.13
N HIS A 32 1.43 -3.01 2.53
CA HIS A 32 2.61 -2.64 1.76
C HIS A 32 2.39 -2.56 0.25
N THR A 33 1.12 -2.54 -0.21
CA THR A 33 0.78 -2.27 -1.60
C THR A 33 -0.17 -1.08 -1.66
N THR A 34 0.00 -0.21 -2.65
CA THR A 34 -0.89 0.93 -2.85
C THR A 34 -2.22 0.49 -3.46
N THR A 35 -3.20 1.40 -3.44
CA THR A 35 -4.31 1.39 -4.40
C THR A 35 -3.79 1.36 -5.84
N LYS A 36 -4.70 1.17 -6.80
CA LYS A 36 -4.35 1.40 -8.20
C LYS A 36 -3.94 2.85 -8.42
N PHE A 37 -3.04 3.07 -9.39
CA PHE A 37 -2.76 4.42 -9.87
C PHE A 37 -4.01 5.00 -10.53
N GLU A 38 -4.31 6.25 -10.20
CA GLU A 38 -5.39 7.04 -10.78
C GLU A 38 -4.84 8.39 -11.26
N GLY A 39 -5.18 8.77 -12.50
CA GLY A 39 -4.67 9.99 -13.09
C GLY A 39 -4.95 10.11 -14.58
N VAL A 40 -4.57 11.26 -15.15
CA VAL A 40 -4.80 11.59 -16.56
C VAL A 40 -3.95 10.78 -17.54
N LYS A 41 -2.83 10.22 -17.07
CA LYS A 41 -1.86 9.47 -17.91
C LYS A 41 -1.32 8.22 -17.24
N ALA A 42 -1.17 8.18 -15.91
CA ALA A 42 -0.83 6.99 -15.14
C ALA A 42 -2.08 6.50 -14.40
N ASN A 43 -2.70 5.41 -14.89
CA ASN A 43 -4.02 4.95 -14.41
C ASN A 43 -4.16 3.41 -14.40
N THR A 44 -3.05 2.69 -14.29
CA THR A 44 -2.99 1.21 -14.31
C THR A 44 -1.97 0.74 -13.28
N GLY A 45 -2.09 -0.51 -12.81
CA GLY A 45 -1.16 -1.10 -11.86
C GLY A 45 -1.17 -0.44 -10.47
N THR A 46 -0.25 -0.92 -9.62
CA THR A 46 -0.03 -0.49 -8.23
C THR A 46 1.47 -0.31 -7.98
N ALA A 47 1.83 0.22 -6.82
CA ALA A 47 3.18 0.16 -6.28
C ALA A 47 3.20 -0.69 -5.01
N SER A 48 4.27 -1.43 -4.79
CA SER A 48 4.51 -2.19 -3.56
C SER A 48 5.82 -1.79 -2.91
N HIS A 49 5.84 -1.91 -1.59
CA HIS A 49 7.00 -1.68 -0.75
C HIS A 49 7.64 -3.02 -0.34
N SER A 50 8.96 -3.08 -0.38
CA SER A 50 9.75 -4.18 0.18
C SER A 50 10.99 -3.63 0.87
N ARG A 51 11.58 -4.44 1.77
CA ARG A 51 12.79 -4.06 2.50
C ARG A 51 13.92 -5.04 2.22
N GLN A 52 15.10 -4.50 1.92
CA GLN A 52 16.34 -5.26 1.76
C GLN A 52 17.38 -4.69 2.73
N GLY A 53 17.55 -5.34 3.88
CA GLY A 53 18.35 -4.79 4.98
C GLY A 53 17.77 -3.45 5.46
N ASN A 54 18.58 -2.39 5.42
CA ASN A 54 18.17 -1.03 5.80
C ASN A 54 17.73 -0.17 4.61
N THR A 55 17.46 -0.79 3.46
CA THR A 55 17.02 -0.09 2.25
C THR A 55 15.58 -0.48 1.92
N ASP A 56 14.71 0.51 1.94
CA ASP A 56 13.32 0.39 1.50
C ASP A 56 13.23 0.58 -0.02
N ILE A 57 12.47 -0.27 -0.68
CA ILE A 57 12.37 -0.32 -2.15
C ILE A 57 10.91 -0.27 -2.54
N LEU A 58 10.57 0.67 -3.43
CA LEU A 58 9.28 0.72 -4.12
C LEU A 58 9.40 0.04 -5.49
N THR A 59 8.40 -0.77 -5.85
CA THR A 59 8.31 -1.44 -7.16
C THR A 59 6.91 -1.26 -7.74
N VAL A 60 6.79 -0.90 -9.01
CA VAL A 60 5.48 -0.90 -9.70
C VAL A 60 5.14 -2.28 -10.23
N SER A 61 3.87 -2.67 -10.18
CA SER A 61 3.36 -3.94 -10.70
C SER A 61 3.58 -4.07 -12.21
N ASP A 62 3.57 -5.28 -12.77
CA ASP A 62 3.86 -5.51 -14.20
C ASP A 62 2.83 -4.85 -15.15
N ASP A 63 1.58 -4.73 -14.72
CA ASP A 63 0.50 -4.09 -15.47
C ASP A 63 0.54 -2.55 -15.44
N TYR A 64 1.41 -1.94 -14.62
CA TYR A 64 1.65 -0.50 -14.63
C TYR A 64 2.25 -0.05 -15.96
N LYS A 65 1.60 0.93 -16.60
CA LYS A 65 2.07 1.57 -17.83
C LYS A 65 2.74 2.90 -17.50
N ILE A 66 4.06 3.00 -17.76
CA ILE A 66 4.78 4.26 -17.67
C ILE A 66 4.21 5.22 -18.73
N PRO A 67 3.74 6.43 -18.35
CA PRO A 67 3.21 7.39 -19.30
C PRO A 67 4.20 7.72 -20.41
N ASP A 68 3.69 7.86 -21.64
CA ASP A 68 4.49 8.34 -22.75
C ASP A 68 4.64 9.86 -22.71
N THR A 69 5.47 10.35 -21.79
CA THR A 69 5.83 11.76 -21.64
C THR A 69 7.35 11.94 -21.73
N PRO A 70 7.86 13.19 -21.94
CA PRO A 70 9.29 13.42 -22.12
C PRO A 70 10.15 13.08 -20.91
N ALA A 71 9.64 13.32 -19.70
CA ALA A 71 10.37 13.10 -18.46
C ALA A 71 9.46 12.64 -17.31
N PRO A 72 8.92 11.40 -17.35
CA PRO A 72 8.18 10.83 -16.24
C PRO A 72 9.16 10.44 -15.12
N HIS A 73 8.86 10.87 -13.90
CA HIS A 73 9.63 10.62 -12.69
C HIS A 73 8.81 9.88 -11.65
N TRP A 74 9.52 9.10 -10.83
CA TRP A 74 9.04 8.72 -9.53
C TRP A 74 8.92 9.96 -8.64
N GLN A 75 7.80 10.06 -7.95
CA GLN A 75 7.62 11.03 -6.88
C GLN A 75 6.95 10.31 -5.70
N VAL A 76 7.33 10.67 -4.49
CA VAL A 76 6.68 10.14 -3.27
C VAL A 76 6.23 11.28 -2.39
N VAL A 77 5.15 11.04 -1.66
CA VAL A 77 4.59 12.00 -0.70
C VAL A 77 4.57 11.34 0.66
N ASP A 78 5.14 12.00 1.67
CA ASP A 78 5.12 11.52 3.05
C ASP A 78 3.79 11.82 3.75
N SER A 79 3.59 11.36 4.99
CA SER A 79 2.37 11.64 5.75
C SER A 79 2.15 13.11 6.10
N LYS A 80 3.18 13.94 5.98
CA LYS A 80 3.13 15.40 6.22
C LYS A 80 2.85 16.19 4.95
N GLY A 81 2.74 15.52 3.80
CA GLY A 81 2.53 16.16 2.50
C GLY A 81 3.81 16.68 1.85
N ASN A 82 4.99 16.37 2.38
CA ASN A 82 6.24 16.70 1.72
C ASN A 82 6.39 15.84 0.47
N VAL A 83 6.87 16.47 -0.60
CA VAL A 83 6.97 15.86 -1.92
C VAL A 83 8.44 15.67 -2.27
N TYR A 84 8.80 14.46 -2.66
CA TYR A 84 10.16 14.10 -3.04
C TYR A 84 10.19 13.63 -4.48
N LEU A 85 10.82 14.42 -5.35
CA LEU A 85 11.10 14.05 -6.73
C LEU A 85 12.31 13.11 -6.77
N LEU A 86 12.14 11.94 -7.37
CA LEU A 86 13.16 10.89 -7.46
C LEU A 86 13.54 10.62 -8.93
N ASN A 87 14.15 9.47 -9.21
CA ASN A 87 14.67 9.12 -10.53
C ASN A 87 13.58 9.10 -11.62
N GLN A 88 13.99 9.31 -12.87
CA GLN A 88 13.12 9.11 -14.03
C GLN A 88 12.71 7.65 -14.19
N GLN A 89 11.46 7.44 -14.58
CA GLN A 89 10.90 6.13 -14.94
C GLN A 89 11.36 5.68 -16.33
N LYS A 90 11.60 6.62 -17.25
CA LYS A 90 12.27 6.35 -18.54
C LYS A 90 13.76 6.65 -18.38
N ILE A 91 14.62 5.73 -18.82
CA ILE A 91 16.07 5.92 -18.82
C ILE A 91 16.63 5.69 -20.23
N LYS A 92 17.93 5.93 -20.43
CA LYS A 92 18.59 5.79 -21.74
C LYS A 92 18.39 4.38 -22.34
N ASP A 93 18.49 4.31 -23.66
CA ASP A 93 18.40 3.08 -24.46
C ASP A 93 17.04 2.35 -24.35
N GLY A 94 15.95 3.11 -24.15
CA GLY A 94 14.59 2.57 -24.10
C GLY A 94 14.30 1.72 -22.85
N LYS A 95 15.20 1.70 -21.86
CA LYS A 95 15.01 0.98 -20.61
C LYS A 95 14.10 1.77 -19.67
N THR A 96 13.51 1.06 -18.70
CA THR A 96 12.62 1.65 -17.72
C THR A 96 13.07 1.34 -16.30
N ASN A 97 12.90 2.33 -15.42
CA ASN A 97 13.08 2.18 -13.99
C ASN A 97 11.72 1.88 -13.35
N ARG A 98 11.46 0.60 -13.09
CA ARG A 98 10.25 0.10 -12.43
C ARG A 98 10.43 -0.14 -10.92
N LYS A 99 11.63 0.16 -10.38
CA LYS A 99 11.96 -0.05 -8.96
C LYS A 99 12.93 0.99 -8.44
N ILE A 100 12.67 1.56 -7.28
CA ILE A 100 13.50 2.61 -6.71
C ILE A 100 13.79 2.36 -5.24
N ALA A 101 15.04 2.55 -4.85
CA ALA A 101 15.43 2.58 -3.44
C ALA A 101 15.09 3.96 -2.86
N LEU A 102 14.45 3.98 -1.70
CA LEU A 102 14.11 5.21 -1.01
C LEU A 102 15.36 5.80 -0.34
N PRO A 103 15.66 7.08 -0.58
CA PRO A 103 16.70 7.78 0.14
C PRO A 103 16.43 7.83 1.65
N SER A 104 17.50 7.85 2.44
CA SER A 104 17.40 7.78 3.91
C SER A 104 16.75 9.00 4.59
N TYR A 105 16.57 10.11 3.87
CA TYR A 105 15.87 11.29 4.37
C TYR A 105 14.33 11.21 4.20
N ILE A 106 13.82 10.14 3.59
CA ILE A 106 12.38 9.87 3.47
C ILE A 106 12.02 8.91 4.60
N HIS A 107 11.31 9.40 5.60
CA HIS A 107 11.03 8.66 6.83
C HIS A 107 9.75 7.83 6.75
N ASP A 108 8.84 8.22 5.88
CA ASP A 108 7.61 7.51 5.60
C ASP A 108 7.06 7.85 4.21
N VAL A 109 6.17 7.01 3.69
CA VAL A 109 5.54 7.19 2.38
C VAL A 109 4.04 6.93 2.49
N ALA A 110 3.24 7.97 2.23
CA ALA A 110 1.79 7.88 2.15
C ALA A 110 1.33 7.63 0.70
N LYS A 111 1.97 8.27 -0.29
CA LYS A 111 1.61 8.15 -1.71
C LYS A 111 2.81 7.94 -2.61
N VAL A 112 2.56 7.25 -3.72
CA VAL A 112 3.46 7.16 -4.87
C VAL A 112 2.81 7.89 -6.04
N GLN A 113 3.58 8.74 -6.70
CA GLN A 113 3.12 9.60 -7.78
C GLN A 113 4.00 9.42 -9.01
N THR A 114 3.40 9.66 -10.16
CA THR A 114 4.13 9.80 -11.43
C THR A 114 4.06 11.25 -11.85
N TRP A 115 5.21 11.91 -11.84
CA TRP A 115 5.35 13.33 -12.14
C TRP A 115 6.05 13.54 -13.48
N CYS A 116 5.56 14.45 -14.32
CA CYS A 116 6.30 14.90 -15.49
C CYS A 116 7.14 16.12 -15.12
N SER A 117 8.47 16.01 -15.06
CA SER A 117 9.32 17.17 -14.76
C SER A 117 9.40 18.17 -15.91
N PHE A 118 9.22 17.72 -17.16
CA PHE A 118 9.19 18.61 -18.33
C PHE A 118 7.94 19.50 -18.36
N ALA A 119 6.78 18.94 -18.02
CA ALA A 119 5.50 19.65 -18.06
C ALA A 119 5.06 20.16 -16.68
N GLU A 120 5.86 19.91 -15.65
CA GLU A 120 5.54 20.17 -14.25
C GLU A 120 4.11 19.75 -13.88
N ALA A 121 3.78 18.49 -14.18
CA ALA A 121 2.41 17.98 -14.08
C ALA A 121 2.32 16.61 -13.42
N LEU A 122 1.32 16.44 -12.54
CA LEU A 122 0.97 15.16 -11.93
C LEU A 122 0.22 14.31 -12.95
N LEU A 123 0.80 13.16 -13.30
CA LEU A 123 0.27 12.25 -14.31
C LEU A 123 -0.64 11.17 -13.72
N GLY A 124 -0.43 10.84 -12.46
CA GLY A 124 -1.29 9.98 -11.64
C GLY A 124 -0.66 9.65 -10.29
N GLU A 125 -1.47 9.13 -9.38
CA GLU A 125 -1.07 8.82 -8.01
C GLU A 125 -1.73 7.55 -7.49
N ALA A 126 -1.07 6.91 -6.52
CA ALA A 126 -1.55 5.76 -5.79
C ALA A 126 -1.22 5.93 -4.30
N SER A 127 -2.12 5.51 -3.42
CA SER A 127 -1.96 5.70 -1.97
C SER A 127 -1.79 4.35 -1.27
N PHE A 128 -0.92 4.29 -0.26
CA PHE A 128 -0.93 3.16 0.66
C PHE A 128 -2.17 3.25 1.57
N PRO A 129 -2.78 2.12 1.98
CA PRO A 129 -3.87 2.12 2.96
C PRO A 129 -3.48 2.82 4.27
N THR A 130 -2.22 2.65 4.67
CA THR A 130 -1.57 3.31 5.80
C THR A 130 -0.17 3.74 5.36
N PRO A 131 0.34 4.94 5.75
CA PRO A 131 1.70 5.33 5.42
C PRO A 131 2.73 4.28 5.85
N ILE A 132 3.65 3.95 4.96
CA ILE A 132 4.74 3.03 5.26
C ILE A 132 5.85 3.78 5.98
N VAL A 133 6.23 3.34 7.17
CA VAL A 133 7.41 3.84 7.86
C VAL A 133 8.65 3.17 7.28
N THR A 134 9.63 3.96 6.85
CA THR A 134 10.90 3.45 6.30
C THR A 134 11.85 3.03 7.44
N ALA A 135 12.87 2.24 7.12
CA ALA A 135 13.92 1.89 8.07
C ALA A 135 14.66 3.13 8.60
N SER A 136 14.65 4.23 7.86
CA SER A 136 15.12 5.53 8.35
C SER A 136 14.15 6.16 9.34
N GLY A 137 12.84 6.13 9.07
CA GLY A 137 11.82 6.64 10.00
C GLY A 137 11.82 5.90 11.34
N GLU A 138 11.93 4.57 11.31
CA GLU A 138 12.04 3.73 12.51
C GLU A 138 13.22 4.14 13.39
N ARG A 139 14.39 4.39 12.78
CA ARG A 139 15.60 4.82 13.52
C ARG A 139 15.43 6.20 14.15
N THR A 140 14.91 7.17 13.40
CA THR A 140 14.66 8.52 13.93
C THR A 140 13.70 8.49 15.12
N GLN A 141 12.66 7.66 15.06
CA GLN A 141 11.71 7.49 16.16
C GLN A 141 12.36 6.84 17.39
N SER A 142 13.16 5.78 17.18
CA SER A 142 13.91 5.11 18.24
C SER A 142 14.86 6.08 18.96
N ASP A 143 15.63 6.86 18.21
CA ASP A 143 16.60 7.82 18.76
C ASP A 143 15.91 8.92 19.57
N SER A 144 14.78 9.45 19.08
CA SER A 144 13.99 10.44 19.80
C SER A 144 13.46 9.92 21.14
N MET A 145 13.01 8.67 21.19
CA MET A 145 12.55 8.03 22.43
C MET A 145 13.70 7.79 23.42
N ALA A 146 14.89 7.46 22.93
CA ALA A 146 16.07 7.25 23.76
C ALA A 146 16.56 8.55 24.40
N MET A 147 16.49 9.68 23.69
CA MET A 147 16.90 11.00 24.20
C MET A 147 15.89 11.65 25.16
N SER A 148 14.64 11.15 25.19
CA SER A 148 13.57 11.68 26.03
C SER A 148 13.48 11.01 27.42
N ARG A 149 14.43 10.12 27.75
CA ARG A 149 14.53 9.39 29.03
C ARG A 149 15.71 9.91 29.84
#